data_AF-A0A2B4SEF6-F1
#
_entry.id   AF-A0A2B4SEF6-F1
#
_cell.length_a   1.000
_cell.length_b   1.000
_cell.length_c   1.000
_cell.angle_alpha   90.00
_cell.angle_beta   90.00
_cell.angle_gamma   90.00
#
_symmetry.space_group_name_H-M   'P 1'
#
loop_
_entity.id
_entity.type
_entity.pdbx_description
1 polymer ?
#
loop_
_entity_poly.entity_id
_entity_poly.type
_entity_poly.pdbx_seq_one_letter_code
_entity_poly.pdbx_strand_id
1 'polypeptide(L)'
;MGPDQDGRKQITDHYGPLGRIENRKCDDTHYPDICAFGKTDSGDQTLSCDPKICGLSAIEIASVDPEMGKAVTDWRLLSKEQIDLAVQKAVKTNLEKGFSFLFLRCGGIFQVLSFPPVLKKVDFGKKRTRINLNVILLDSISRPHFYRILPRAVEALQNISHDPKIQATTLDFELVQSTGQQTFENIRPFFCGVLEDDNKVTASTKNTKASLGVEVLYGTFKKWGYQTFFQEDLCWYDEWGSVLTDIEKRAVPQLSSEFRER
;
A
#
# COMPACT_ATOMS: atom_id res chain seq x y z
N MET A 1 -10.39 6.76 -22.36
CA MET A 1 -11.55 6.17 -23.08
C MET A 1 -11.52 4.67 -22.82
N GLY A 2 -12.65 4.03 -22.51
CA GLY A 2 -12.68 2.57 -22.36
C GLY A 2 -12.44 1.85 -23.70
N PRO A 3 -12.29 0.51 -23.69
CA PRO A 3 -12.10 -0.26 -24.92
C PRO A 3 -13.19 0.08 -25.92
N ASP A 4 -12.79 0.26 -27.18
CA ASP A 4 -13.69 0.45 -28.31
C ASP A 4 -14.60 -0.77 -28.50
N GLN A 5 -15.52 -0.67 -29.45
CA GLN A 5 -16.54 -1.70 -29.67
C GLN A 5 -15.92 -3.06 -30.04
N ASP A 6 -14.80 -3.06 -30.77
CA ASP A 6 -14.08 -4.27 -31.15
C ASP A 6 -13.32 -4.88 -29.98
N GLY A 7 -12.67 -4.06 -29.15
CA GLY A 7 -12.01 -4.48 -27.92
C GLY A 7 -12.98 -5.09 -26.91
N ARG A 8 -14.18 -4.50 -26.76
CA ARG A 8 -15.25 -5.06 -25.91
C ARG A 8 -15.73 -6.42 -26.40
N LYS A 9 -15.82 -6.60 -27.72
CA LYS A 9 -16.22 -7.86 -28.35
C LYS A 9 -15.17 -8.95 -28.13
N GLN A 10 -13.90 -8.66 -28.38
CA GLN A 10 -12.80 -9.61 -28.12
C GLN A 10 -12.72 -10.02 -26.65
N ILE A 11 -12.89 -9.07 -25.72
CA ILE A 11 -12.91 -9.38 -24.27
C ILE A 11 -14.07 -10.35 -23.95
N THR A 12 -15.26 -10.10 -24.50
CA THR A 12 -16.45 -10.95 -24.24
C THR A 12 -16.28 -12.35 -24.84
N ASP A 13 -15.77 -12.44 -26.07
CA ASP A 13 -15.63 -13.70 -26.82
C ASP A 13 -14.59 -14.64 -26.18
N HIS A 14 -13.48 -14.11 -25.66
CA HIS A 14 -12.41 -14.92 -25.07
C HIS A 14 -12.56 -15.16 -23.56
N TYR A 15 -13.14 -14.20 -22.83
CA TYR A 15 -13.10 -14.19 -21.36
C TYR A 15 -14.48 -14.22 -20.70
N GLY A 16 -15.55 -14.29 -21.50
CA GLY A 16 -16.94 -14.28 -21.05
C GLY A 16 -17.49 -12.87 -20.80
N PRO A 17 -18.83 -12.72 -20.65
CA PRO A 17 -19.44 -11.45 -20.30
C PRO A 17 -18.91 -10.94 -18.96
N LEU A 18 -18.80 -9.61 -18.81
CA LEU A 18 -18.53 -8.97 -17.52
C LEU A 18 -19.53 -9.54 -16.50
N GLY A 19 -19.03 -10.31 -15.53
CA GLY A 19 -19.88 -10.89 -14.50
C GLY A 19 -20.72 -9.80 -13.87
N ARG A 20 -22.02 -10.08 -13.65
CA ARG A 20 -22.84 -9.21 -12.81
C ARG A 20 -22.08 -9.06 -11.50
N ILE A 21 -21.61 -7.84 -11.23
CA ILE A 21 -21.10 -7.48 -9.92
C ILE A 21 -22.34 -7.55 -9.03
N GLU A 22 -22.55 -8.69 -8.39
CA GLU A 22 -23.39 -8.70 -7.21
C GLU A 22 -22.80 -7.62 -6.31
N ASN A 23 -23.65 -6.67 -5.90
CA ASN A 23 -23.27 -5.71 -4.89
C ASN A 23 -22.91 -6.51 -3.65
N ARG A 24 -21.63 -6.86 -3.53
CA ARG A 24 -21.05 -7.34 -2.29
C ARG A 24 -21.17 -6.18 -1.34
N LYS A 25 -22.25 -6.19 -0.56
CA LYS A 25 -22.32 -5.40 0.64
C LYS A 25 -21.26 -5.98 1.56
N CYS A 26 -20.40 -5.12 2.09
CA CYS A 26 -19.66 -5.47 3.30
C CYS A 26 -20.69 -5.95 4.34
N ASP A 27 -20.29 -6.83 5.27
CA ASP A 27 -21.17 -7.18 6.38
C ASP A 27 -21.79 -5.90 6.94
N ASP A 28 -23.13 -5.84 6.97
CA ASP A 28 -23.88 -4.62 7.32
C ASP A 28 -23.62 -4.19 8.79
N THR A 29 -22.94 -5.03 9.57
CA THR A 29 -22.43 -4.74 10.91
C THR A 29 -21.22 -3.81 10.85
N HIS A 30 -21.48 -2.53 10.60
CA HIS A 30 -20.50 -1.46 10.82
C HIS A 30 -20.38 -1.17 12.32
N TYR A 31 -19.27 -1.58 12.93
CA TYR A 31 -18.95 -1.17 14.29
C TYR A 31 -18.36 0.24 14.28
N PRO A 32 -18.76 1.12 15.21
CA PRO A 32 -18.11 2.41 15.38
C PRO A 32 -16.61 2.25 15.68
N ASP A 33 -15.79 3.18 15.20
CA ASP A 33 -14.34 3.21 15.46
C ASP A 33 -14.04 3.49 16.94
N ILE A 34 -13.25 2.63 17.59
CA ILE A 34 -12.80 2.82 18.98
C ILE A 34 -12.06 4.15 19.12
N CYS A 35 -11.22 4.50 18.14
CA CYS A 35 -10.48 5.76 18.07
C CYS A 35 -10.45 6.32 16.66
N ALA A 36 -10.53 7.64 16.48
CA ALA A 36 -10.43 8.28 15.17
C ALA A 36 -9.67 9.59 15.25
N PHE A 37 -9.06 9.98 14.11
CA PHE A 37 -8.50 11.32 13.93
C PHE A 37 -9.56 12.25 13.33
N GLY A 38 -9.96 13.26 14.08
CA GLY A 38 -10.74 14.39 13.58
C GLY A 38 -9.84 15.48 13.02
N LYS A 39 -10.38 16.30 12.11
CA LYS A 39 -9.77 17.58 11.71
C LYS A 39 -10.38 18.70 12.55
N THR A 40 -9.53 19.54 13.12
CA THR A 40 -9.97 20.81 13.71
C THR A 40 -10.15 21.87 12.62
N ASP A 41 -10.83 22.97 12.97
CA ASP A 41 -10.98 24.14 12.09
C ASP A 41 -9.63 24.76 11.69
N SER A 42 -8.57 24.55 12.50
CA SER A 42 -7.19 24.96 12.19
C SER A 42 -6.47 24.02 11.22
N GLY A 43 -7.06 22.88 10.87
CA GLY A 43 -6.44 21.82 10.06
C GLY A 43 -5.53 20.87 10.84
N ASP A 44 -5.45 21.02 12.17
CA ASP A 44 -4.72 20.09 13.04
C ASP A 44 -5.50 18.77 13.19
N GLN A 45 -4.78 17.68 13.39
CA GLN A 45 -5.38 16.37 13.64
C GLN A 45 -5.50 16.13 15.15
N THR A 46 -6.72 15.89 15.61
CA THR A 46 -7.00 15.52 17.00
C THR A 46 -7.46 14.07 17.06
N LEU A 47 -6.73 13.26 17.84
CA LEU A 47 -7.15 11.91 18.17
C LEU A 47 -8.26 11.97 19.22
N SER A 48 -9.34 11.22 19.00
CA SER A 48 -10.41 11.01 19.98
C SER A 48 -10.82 9.55 20.00
N CYS A 49 -10.96 8.98 21.19
CA CYS A 49 -11.42 7.62 21.41
C CYS A 49 -12.72 7.60 22.22
N ASP A 50 -13.65 6.72 21.85
CA ASP A 50 -14.87 6.49 22.62
C ASP A 50 -14.87 5.08 23.26
N PRO A 51 -14.49 4.96 24.55
CA PRO A 51 -14.44 3.66 25.22
C PRO A 51 -15.83 3.02 25.38
N LYS A 52 -16.93 3.78 25.19
CA LYS A 52 -18.30 3.24 25.29
C LYS A 52 -18.61 2.26 24.16
N ILE A 53 -17.95 2.39 23.01
CA ILE A 53 -18.07 1.48 21.87
C ILE A 53 -17.75 0.04 22.30
N CYS A 54 -16.80 -0.12 23.22
CA CYS A 54 -16.38 -1.40 23.75
C CYS A 54 -17.27 -1.93 24.89
N GLY A 55 -18.28 -1.19 25.33
CA GLY A 55 -19.16 -1.58 26.43
C GLY A 55 -18.38 -2.00 27.69
N LEU A 56 -18.61 -3.23 28.15
CA LEU A 56 -17.89 -3.83 29.28
C LEU A 56 -16.56 -4.47 28.89
N SER A 57 -16.33 -4.75 27.61
CA SER A 57 -15.11 -5.39 27.14
C SER A 57 -13.89 -4.54 27.46
N ALA A 58 -12.78 -5.20 27.78
CA ALA A 58 -11.50 -4.54 27.89
C ALA A 58 -11.04 -4.07 26.51
N ILE A 59 -10.29 -2.97 26.50
CA ILE A 59 -9.71 -2.41 25.30
C ILE A 59 -8.24 -2.79 25.30
N GLU A 60 -7.77 -3.33 24.18
CA GLU A 60 -6.39 -3.72 24.02
C GLU A 60 -5.78 -3.01 22.81
N ILE A 61 -4.50 -2.68 22.94
CA ILE A 61 -3.71 -2.06 21.88
C ILE A 61 -2.54 -2.93 21.51
N ALA A 62 -2.20 -2.88 20.24
CA ALA A 62 -1.15 -3.67 19.63
C ALA A 62 -0.40 -2.81 18.60
N SER A 63 0.91 -2.94 18.53
CA SER A 63 1.76 -2.28 17.53
C SER A 63 2.57 -3.32 16.79
N VAL A 64 2.95 -3.03 15.54
CA VAL A 64 3.80 -3.94 14.77
C VAL A 64 5.12 -4.13 15.52
N ASP A 65 5.53 -5.39 15.65
CA ASP A 65 6.85 -5.70 16.17
C ASP A 65 7.91 -5.26 15.15
N PRO A 66 8.79 -4.30 15.49
CA PRO A 66 9.80 -3.80 14.56
C PRO A 66 10.84 -4.84 14.15
N GLU A 67 11.10 -5.85 14.99
CA GLU A 67 12.07 -6.91 14.71
C GLU A 67 11.44 -8.05 13.91
N MET A 68 10.16 -8.36 14.19
CA MET A 68 9.49 -9.51 13.58
C MET A 68 8.55 -9.16 12.42
N GLY A 69 8.27 -7.88 12.15
CA GLY A 69 7.44 -7.45 11.02
C GLY A 69 6.08 -8.16 10.89
N LYS A 70 5.52 -8.67 12.00
CA LYS A 70 4.30 -9.49 12.06
C LYS A 70 3.20 -8.83 12.87
N ALA A 71 1.97 -9.27 12.59
CA ALA A 71 0.79 -8.98 13.39
C ALA A 71 0.94 -9.49 14.83
N VAL A 72 0.35 -8.73 15.73
CA VAL A 72 0.83 -8.51 17.10
C VAL A 72 0.43 -9.64 18.05
N THR A 73 1.39 -10.26 18.72
CA THR A 73 1.12 -11.21 19.82
C THR A 73 0.92 -10.50 21.16
N ASP A 74 1.59 -9.36 21.34
CA ASP A 74 1.67 -8.68 22.63
C ASP A 74 0.60 -7.59 22.73
N TRP A 75 -0.63 -8.03 22.99
CA TRP A 75 -1.75 -7.14 23.26
C TRP A 75 -1.63 -6.55 24.66
N ARG A 76 -1.63 -5.22 24.73
CA ARG A 76 -1.58 -4.49 25.99
C ARG A 76 -2.96 -3.96 26.36
N LEU A 77 -3.40 -4.26 27.57
CA LEU A 77 -4.62 -3.70 28.14
C LEU A 77 -4.52 -2.18 28.29
N LEU A 78 -5.56 -1.46 27.86
CA LEU A 78 -5.73 -0.03 28.06
C LEU A 78 -6.72 0.25 29.20
N SER A 79 -6.41 1.26 30.01
CA SER A 79 -7.38 1.87 30.93
C SER A 79 -8.37 2.70 30.12
N LYS A 80 -9.66 2.55 30.42
CA LYS A 80 -10.74 3.29 29.73
C LYS A 80 -10.68 4.78 30.03
N GLU A 81 -10.16 5.15 31.20
CA GLU A 81 -10.05 6.53 31.68
C GLU A 81 -8.93 7.31 30.97
N GLN A 82 -7.93 6.62 30.43
CA GLN A 82 -6.74 7.22 29.83
C GLN A 82 -6.49 6.76 28.39
N ILE A 83 -7.54 6.29 27.70
CA ILE A 83 -7.42 5.72 26.36
C ILE A 83 -6.81 6.71 25.36
N ASP A 84 -7.27 7.96 25.32
CA ASP A 84 -6.76 8.98 24.40
C ASP A 84 -5.25 9.18 24.57
N LEU A 85 -4.80 9.34 25.83
CA LEU A 85 -3.40 9.57 26.15
C LEU A 85 -2.54 8.34 25.82
N ALA A 86 -3.05 7.14 26.12
CA ALA A 86 -2.34 5.90 25.85
C ALA A 86 -2.19 5.63 24.35
N VAL A 87 -3.26 5.85 23.58
CA VAL A 87 -3.25 5.69 22.12
C VAL A 87 -2.38 6.77 21.47
N GLN A 88 -2.46 8.03 21.92
CA GLN A 88 -1.60 9.10 21.42
C GLN A 88 -0.11 8.82 21.66
N LYS A 89 0.24 8.28 22.84
CA LYS A 89 1.61 7.85 23.13
C LYS A 89 2.04 6.72 22.20
N ALA A 90 1.17 5.74 21.97
CA ALA A 90 1.45 4.64 21.05
C ALA A 90 1.62 5.12 19.60
N VAL A 91 0.80 6.07 19.14
CA VAL A 91 0.95 6.72 17.82
C VAL A 91 2.34 7.34 17.69
N LYS A 92 2.77 8.13 18.67
CA LYS A 92 4.10 8.76 18.68
C LYS A 92 5.22 7.72 18.62
N THR A 93 5.15 6.67 19.45
CA THR A 93 6.16 5.60 19.46
C THR A 93 6.19 4.82 18.14
N ASN A 94 5.05 4.56 17.52
CA ASN A 94 5.01 3.90 16.21
C ASN A 94 5.62 4.77 15.11
N LEU A 95 5.31 6.07 15.10
CA LEU A 95 5.91 7.03 14.18
C LEU A 95 7.43 7.11 14.33
N GLU A 96 7.94 7.11 15.56
CA GLU A 96 9.39 7.06 15.85
C GLU A 96 10.03 5.77 15.34
N LYS A 97 9.30 4.65 15.35
CA LYS A 97 9.71 3.36 14.80
C LYS A 97 9.47 3.22 13.28
N GLY A 98 8.90 4.23 12.63
CA GLY A 98 8.63 4.22 11.19
C GLY A 98 7.31 3.57 10.77
N PHE A 99 6.43 3.21 11.71
CA PHE A 99 5.10 2.67 11.42
C PHE A 99 4.04 3.77 11.46
N SER A 100 3.13 3.75 10.49
CA SER A 100 2.05 4.72 10.33
C SER A 100 0.67 4.16 10.71
N PHE A 101 0.65 3.09 11.50
CA PHE A 101 -0.58 2.46 11.98
C PHE A 101 -0.36 1.67 13.27
N LEU A 102 -1.46 1.36 13.96
CA LEU A 102 -1.52 0.44 15.10
C LEU A 102 -2.88 -0.28 15.14
N PHE A 103 -3.03 -1.26 16.02
CA PHE A 103 -4.24 -2.05 16.17
C PHE A 103 -4.93 -1.80 17.51
N LEU A 104 -6.25 -1.75 17.49
CA LEU A 104 -7.11 -1.71 18.66
C LEU A 104 -8.12 -2.85 18.57
N ARG A 105 -8.44 -3.45 19.71
CA ARG A 105 -9.54 -4.42 19.78
C ARG A 105 -10.29 -4.34 21.10
N CYS A 106 -11.56 -4.71 21.07
CA CYS A 106 -12.37 -4.96 22.26
C CYS A 106 -13.56 -5.85 21.91
N GLY A 107 -13.76 -6.93 22.67
CA GLY A 107 -14.84 -7.89 22.37
C GLY A 107 -14.70 -8.45 20.96
N GLY A 108 -15.72 -8.25 20.11
CA GLY A 108 -15.69 -8.62 18.69
C GLY A 108 -15.25 -7.52 17.74
N ILE A 109 -14.88 -6.33 18.24
CA ILE A 109 -14.49 -5.17 17.44
C ILE A 109 -12.97 -5.20 17.26
N PHE A 110 -12.52 -5.09 16.01
CA PHE A 110 -11.12 -4.98 15.62
C PHE A 110 -10.95 -3.76 14.71
N GLN A 111 -10.00 -2.89 15.06
CA GLN A 111 -9.77 -1.65 14.34
C GLN A 111 -8.29 -1.47 14.02
N VAL A 112 -8.00 -1.09 12.77
CA VAL A 112 -6.70 -0.55 12.37
C VAL A 112 -6.76 0.97 12.46
N LEU A 113 -5.98 1.56 13.36
CA LEU A 113 -5.84 3.00 13.46
C LEU A 113 -4.65 3.45 12.61
N SER A 114 -4.93 3.99 11.42
CA SER A 114 -3.92 4.58 10.53
C SER A 114 -3.73 6.07 10.81
N PHE A 115 -2.49 6.54 10.74
CA PHE A 115 -2.14 7.95 10.93
C PHE A 115 -1.06 8.40 9.93
N PRO A 116 -1.00 9.69 9.55
CA PRO A 116 -0.03 10.14 8.56
C PRO A 116 1.41 9.97 9.06
N PRO A 117 2.35 9.51 8.21
CA PRO A 117 3.76 9.47 8.57
C PRO A 117 4.32 10.89 8.78
N VAL A 118 5.27 11.04 9.70
CA VAL A 118 5.97 12.31 9.91
C VAL A 118 7.04 12.47 8.82
N LEU A 119 6.78 13.35 7.87
CA LEU A 119 7.71 13.62 6.78
C LEU A 119 8.74 14.69 7.19
N LYS A 120 10.03 14.34 7.21
CA LYS A 120 11.11 15.29 7.52
C LYS A 120 11.27 16.30 6.40
N LYS A 121 11.02 17.57 6.70
CA LYS A 121 11.19 18.68 5.74
C LYS A 121 12.66 18.80 5.32
N VAL A 122 12.91 18.89 4.01
CA VAL A 122 14.25 19.17 3.48
C VAL A 122 14.40 20.68 3.37
N ASP A 123 15.34 21.26 4.12
CA ASP A 123 15.47 22.71 4.32
C ASP A 123 15.92 23.51 3.08
N PHE A 124 16.23 22.86 1.95
CA PHE A 124 16.87 23.49 0.79
C PHE A 124 15.99 23.63 -0.48
N GLY A 125 14.68 23.39 -0.38
CA GLY A 125 13.78 23.50 -1.53
C GLY A 125 13.42 24.95 -1.89
N LYS A 126 14.03 25.53 -2.93
CA LYS A 126 13.50 26.73 -3.63
C LYS A 126 12.01 26.50 -4.00
N LYS A 127 11.22 27.58 -4.10
CA LYS A 127 9.80 27.59 -4.56
C LYS A 127 9.66 26.93 -5.95
N ARG A 128 9.70 25.60 -6.00
CA ARG A 128 9.35 24.78 -7.15
C ARG A 128 7.84 24.59 -7.13
N THR A 129 7.22 24.54 -8.31
CA THR A 129 5.86 24.02 -8.46
C THR A 129 5.82 22.64 -7.81
N ARG A 130 5.04 22.51 -6.74
CA ARG A 130 5.00 21.31 -5.89
C ARG A 130 4.20 20.23 -6.62
N ILE A 131 4.86 19.48 -7.48
CA ILE A 131 4.26 18.30 -8.11
C ILE A 131 4.40 17.15 -7.12
N ASN A 132 3.30 16.50 -6.78
CA ASN A 132 3.33 15.22 -6.07
C ASN A 132 3.16 14.12 -7.11
N LEU A 133 4.02 13.10 -7.04
CA LEU A 133 3.94 11.94 -7.92
C LEU A 133 3.51 10.75 -7.08
N ASN A 134 2.45 10.08 -7.51
CA ASN A 134 2.01 8.81 -6.95
C ASN A 134 2.10 7.76 -8.08
N VAL A 135 2.77 6.65 -7.80
CA VAL A 135 2.88 5.52 -8.71
C VAL A 135 2.29 4.31 -8.02
N ILE A 136 1.35 3.65 -8.71
CA ILE A 136 0.72 2.41 -8.25
C ILE A 136 1.15 1.32 -9.23
N LEU A 137 1.89 0.34 -8.73
CA LEU A 137 2.25 -0.85 -9.48
C LEU A 137 1.27 -1.97 -9.10
N LEU A 138 0.68 -2.61 -10.11
CA LEU A 138 -0.22 -3.74 -9.94
C LEU A 138 0.48 -5.00 -10.44
N ASP A 139 0.55 -6.02 -9.60
CA ASP A 139 1.14 -7.31 -10.00
C ASP A 139 0.12 -8.19 -10.73
N SER A 140 0.58 -8.92 -11.74
CA SER A 140 -0.14 -10.00 -12.43
C SER A 140 -1.46 -9.59 -13.10
N ILE A 141 -1.60 -8.31 -13.51
CA ILE A 141 -2.78 -7.81 -14.22
C ILE A 141 -2.42 -7.33 -15.63
N SER A 142 -2.94 -8.00 -16.65
CA SER A 142 -2.94 -7.49 -18.04
C SER A 142 -3.99 -6.39 -18.26
N ARG A 143 -3.85 -5.54 -19.28
CA ARG A 143 -4.85 -4.52 -19.62
C ARG A 143 -6.29 -5.07 -19.79
N PRO A 144 -6.54 -6.14 -20.56
CA PRO A 144 -7.90 -6.72 -20.65
C PRO A 144 -8.43 -7.17 -19.29
N HIS A 145 -7.57 -7.75 -18.44
CA HIS A 145 -7.93 -8.14 -17.08
C HIS A 145 -8.28 -6.92 -16.22
N PHE A 146 -7.48 -5.85 -16.24
CA PHE A 146 -7.77 -4.61 -15.50
C PHE A 146 -9.19 -4.11 -15.77
N TYR A 147 -9.57 -4.06 -17.05
CA TYR A 147 -10.92 -3.64 -17.46
C TYR A 147 -12.04 -4.58 -16.99
N ARG A 148 -11.75 -5.87 -16.86
CA ARG A 148 -12.72 -6.90 -16.47
C ARG A 148 -12.89 -6.99 -14.95
N ILE A 149 -11.80 -6.98 -14.19
CA ILE A 149 -11.79 -7.28 -12.76
C ILE A 149 -11.84 -6.05 -11.85
N LEU A 150 -11.55 -4.85 -12.38
CA LEU A 150 -11.60 -3.59 -11.64
C LEU A 150 -12.61 -2.59 -12.23
N PRO A 151 -13.88 -2.98 -12.44
CA PRO A 151 -14.88 -2.15 -13.13
C PRO A 151 -15.17 -0.83 -12.43
N ARG A 152 -15.14 -0.80 -11.09
CA ARG A 152 -15.30 0.45 -10.31
C ARG A 152 -14.14 1.42 -10.50
N ALA A 153 -12.91 0.90 -10.62
CA ALA A 153 -11.74 1.73 -10.88
C ALA A 153 -11.80 2.31 -12.31
N VAL A 154 -12.17 1.47 -13.28
CA VAL A 154 -12.40 1.90 -14.67
C VAL A 154 -13.46 2.99 -14.74
N GLU A 155 -14.59 2.82 -14.08
CA GLU A 155 -15.67 3.81 -14.03
C GLU A 155 -15.18 5.13 -13.41
N ALA A 156 -14.45 5.07 -12.29
CA ALA A 156 -13.88 6.26 -11.66
C ALA A 156 -12.91 7.01 -12.60
N LEU A 157 -12.02 6.29 -13.28
CA LEU A 157 -11.09 6.84 -14.27
C LEU A 157 -11.83 7.45 -15.47
N GLN A 158 -12.90 6.81 -15.93
CA GLN A 158 -13.75 7.35 -16.99
C GLN A 158 -14.46 8.62 -16.53
N ASN A 159 -15.02 8.65 -15.33
CA ASN A 159 -15.70 9.81 -14.78
C ASN A 159 -14.74 11.00 -14.65
N ILE A 160 -13.50 10.78 -14.20
CA ILE A 160 -12.46 11.83 -14.15
C ILE A 160 -12.24 12.46 -15.53
N SER A 161 -12.23 11.66 -16.59
CA SER A 161 -11.96 12.16 -17.95
C SER A 161 -13.17 12.79 -18.65
N HIS A 162 -14.41 12.46 -18.25
CA HIS A 162 -15.63 12.88 -18.95
C HIS A 162 -16.48 13.89 -18.17
N ASP A 163 -16.31 14.00 -16.85
CA ASP A 163 -17.02 14.99 -16.04
C ASP A 163 -16.31 16.36 -16.14
N PRO A 164 -16.92 17.37 -16.77
CA PRO A 164 -16.32 18.70 -16.92
C PRO A 164 -16.11 19.42 -15.58
N LYS A 165 -16.70 18.93 -14.48
CA LYS A 165 -16.49 19.49 -13.14
C LYS A 165 -15.16 19.05 -12.52
N ILE A 166 -14.56 17.97 -13.01
CA ILE A 166 -13.29 17.44 -12.50
C ILE A 166 -12.14 18.04 -13.31
N GLN A 167 -11.30 18.84 -12.66
CA GLN A 167 -10.10 19.43 -13.28
C GLN A 167 -8.93 18.43 -13.31
N ALA A 168 -9.14 17.28 -13.92
CA ALA A 168 -8.11 16.27 -14.11
C ALA A 168 -8.35 15.52 -15.42
N THR A 169 -7.34 14.77 -15.86
CA THR A 169 -7.43 13.97 -17.08
C THR A 169 -6.80 12.62 -16.82
N THR A 170 -7.44 11.58 -17.34
CA THR A 170 -6.89 10.22 -17.36
C THR A 170 -6.41 9.89 -18.76
N LEU A 171 -5.16 9.45 -18.87
CA LEU A 171 -4.59 8.93 -20.11
C LEU A 171 -4.55 7.40 -20.02
N ASP A 172 -5.12 6.73 -21.01
CA ASP A 172 -5.01 5.27 -21.18
C ASP A 172 -4.11 4.99 -22.38
N PHE A 173 -3.05 4.23 -22.14
CA PHE A 173 -2.05 3.91 -23.16
C PHE A 173 -2.25 2.47 -23.63
N GLU A 174 -2.78 2.31 -24.84
CA GLU A 174 -3.24 1.01 -25.34
C GLU A 174 -2.11 0.07 -25.75
N LEU A 175 -0.94 0.63 -26.07
CA LEU A 175 0.22 -0.09 -26.62
C LEU A 175 1.35 -0.25 -25.58
N VAL A 176 1.03 -0.16 -24.29
CA VAL A 176 1.99 -0.46 -23.23
C VAL A 176 2.10 -1.97 -23.07
N GLN A 177 3.33 -2.48 -23.20
CA GLN A 177 3.65 -3.90 -23.03
C GLN A 177 4.66 -4.09 -21.91
N SER A 178 4.57 -5.25 -21.27
CA SER A 178 5.57 -5.71 -20.30
C SER A 178 6.91 -5.94 -21.00
N THR A 179 8.02 -5.63 -20.33
CA THR A 179 9.37 -5.91 -20.82
C THR A 179 9.71 -7.40 -20.73
N GLY A 180 9.10 -8.10 -19.79
CA GLY A 180 9.29 -9.54 -19.56
C GLY A 180 8.05 -10.23 -19.02
N GLN A 181 8.19 -11.51 -18.72
CA GLN A 181 7.11 -12.34 -18.16
C GLN A 181 7.10 -12.30 -16.62
N GLN A 182 8.22 -11.94 -16.00
CA GLN A 182 8.37 -11.97 -14.54
C GLN A 182 8.33 -10.57 -13.92
N THR A 183 7.92 -10.48 -12.65
CA THR A 183 7.85 -9.22 -11.90
C THR A 183 9.20 -8.50 -11.90
N PHE A 184 10.29 -9.22 -11.63
CA PHE A 184 11.66 -8.67 -11.61
C PHE A 184 12.04 -8.01 -12.95
N GLU A 185 11.78 -8.69 -14.07
CA GLU A 185 12.11 -8.20 -15.42
C GLU A 185 11.35 -6.90 -15.77
N ASN A 186 10.15 -6.74 -15.22
CA ASN A 186 9.28 -5.58 -15.47
C ASN A 186 9.60 -4.39 -14.56
N ILE A 187 9.91 -4.62 -13.28
CA ILE A 187 10.12 -3.52 -12.34
C ILE A 187 11.56 -3.02 -12.32
N ARG A 188 12.56 -3.83 -12.69
CA ARG A 188 13.96 -3.39 -12.75
C ARG A 188 14.17 -2.23 -13.74
N PRO A 189 13.67 -2.30 -14.99
CA PRO A 189 13.75 -1.16 -15.90
C PRO A 189 13.02 0.08 -15.38
N PHE A 190 11.93 -0.11 -14.65
CA PHE A 190 11.20 0.99 -14.01
C PHE A 190 12.04 1.70 -12.94
N PHE A 191 12.74 0.95 -12.08
CA PHE A 191 13.53 1.54 -10.98
C PHE A 191 14.91 2.06 -11.40
N CYS A 192 15.61 1.36 -12.29
CA CYS A 192 17.00 1.72 -12.65
C CYS A 192 17.26 1.92 -14.15
N GLY A 193 16.25 1.74 -15.01
CA GLY A 193 16.39 1.93 -16.45
C GLY A 193 17.14 0.81 -17.19
N VAL A 194 17.49 -0.29 -16.50
CA VAL A 194 18.25 -1.41 -17.09
C VAL A 194 17.30 -2.48 -17.60
N LEU A 195 17.26 -2.67 -18.92
CA LEU A 195 16.45 -3.68 -19.63
C LEU A 195 17.17 -5.03 -19.74
N GLU A 196 18.41 -5.01 -20.21
CA GLU A 196 19.29 -6.17 -20.30
C GLU A 196 20.66 -5.80 -19.72
N ASP A 197 21.28 -6.75 -19.05
CA ASP A 197 22.67 -6.71 -18.58
C ASP A 197 23.32 -8.04 -18.98
N ASP A 198 24.65 -8.12 -18.98
CA ASP A 198 25.39 -9.36 -19.25
C ASP A 198 25.02 -10.49 -18.27
N ASN A 199 24.36 -10.12 -17.16
CA ASN A 199 23.72 -11.01 -16.21
C ASN A 199 22.35 -11.47 -16.71
N LYS A 200 22.32 -12.61 -17.41
CA LYS A 200 21.07 -13.34 -17.66
C LYS A 200 20.33 -13.56 -16.33
N VAL A 201 19.20 -12.88 -16.17
CA VAL A 201 18.23 -13.15 -15.11
C VAL A 201 17.57 -14.47 -15.48
N THR A 202 18.13 -15.58 -15.00
CA THR A 202 17.50 -16.88 -15.15
C THR A 202 16.47 -17.05 -14.05
N ALA A 203 15.30 -17.60 -14.39
CA ALA A 203 14.20 -17.96 -13.48
C ALA A 203 14.58 -18.88 -12.29
N SER A 204 15.86 -19.22 -12.14
CA SER A 204 16.42 -20.11 -11.14
C SER A 204 16.87 -19.33 -9.91
N THR A 205 16.02 -19.33 -8.89
CA THR A 205 16.34 -19.46 -7.44
C THR A 205 17.25 -18.45 -6.73
N LYS A 206 17.98 -17.57 -7.44
CA LYS A 206 18.81 -16.51 -6.85
C LYS A 206 18.98 -15.39 -7.87
N ASN A 207 18.19 -14.32 -7.77
CA ASN A 207 18.44 -13.05 -8.46
C ASN A 207 19.66 -12.31 -7.84
N THR A 208 20.70 -13.04 -7.41
CA THR A 208 21.81 -12.50 -6.61
C THR A 208 22.84 -11.73 -7.42
N LYS A 209 22.67 -11.60 -8.74
CA LYS A 209 23.65 -10.92 -9.60
C LYS A 209 23.28 -9.48 -9.93
N ALA A 210 22.00 -9.12 -9.87
CA ALA A 210 21.54 -7.79 -10.22
C ALA A 210 20.45 -7.34 -9.26
N SER A 211 20.65 -6.17 -8.64
CA SER A 211 19.60 -5.51 -7.85
C SER A 211 18.51 -4.94 -8.77
N LEU A 212 17.31 -4.76 -8.21
CA LEU A 212 16.25 -3.97 -8.82
C LEU A 212 16.64 -2.49 -9.00
N GLY A 213 17.57 -1.99 -8.18
CA GLY A 213 18.05 -0.62 -8.24
C GLY A 213 17.02 0.40 -7.76
N VAL A 214 16.22 0.04 -6.74
CA VAL A 214 15.20 0.92 -6.14
C VAL A 214 15.82 2.26 -5.70
N GLU A 215 17.06 2.22 -5.19
CA GLU A 215 17.84 3.37 -4.77
C GLU A 215 18.20 4.33 -5.91
N VAL A 216 18.18 3.89 -7.18
CA VAL A 216 18.44 4.74 -8.34
C VAL A 216 17.30 5.74 -8.53
N LEU A 217 16.05 5.26 -8.68
CA LEU A 217 14.87 6.11 -8.80
C LEU A 217 14.68 6.97 -7.55
N TYR A 218 14.63 6.34 -6.37
CA TYR A 218 14.37 7.02 -5.11
C TYR A 218 15.50 7.98 -4.71
N GLY A 219 16.75 7.61 -4.97
CA GLY A 219 17.90 8.46 -4.76
C GLY A 219 17.89 9.70 -5.65
N THR A 220 17.42 9.56 -6.90
CA THR A 220 17.25 10.70 -7.82
C THR A 220 16.18 11.68 -7.32
N PHE A 221 15.01 11.17 -6.90
CA PHE A 221 13.96 12.00 -6.30
C PHE A 221 14.42 12.70 -5.01
N LYS A 222 15.13 11.98 -4.12
CA LYS A 222 15.73 12.57 -2.91
C LYS A 222 16.72 13.68 -3.24
N LYS A 223 17.63 13.47 -4.20
CA LYS A 223 18.57 14.51 -4.69
C LYS A 223 17.84 15.73 -5.24
N TRP A 224 16.66 15.55 -5.82
CA TRP A 224 15.80 16.63 -6.29
C TRP A 224 14.94 17.27 -5.18
N GLY A 225 15.10 16.85 -3.93
CA GLY A 225 14.41 17.43 -2.77
C GLY A 225 13.00 16.90 -2.57
N TYR A 226 12.62 15.80 -3.22
CA TYR A 226 11.36 15.11 -2.95
C TYR A 226 11.47 14.30 -1.66
N GLN A 227 10.39 14.30 -0.89
CA GLN A 227 10.15 13.29 0.13
C GLN A 227 9.57 12.07 -0.56
N THR A 228 10.12 10.89 -0.28
CA THR A 228 9.75 9.67 -0.96
C THR A 228 9.08 8.69 0.00
N PHE A 229 8.00 8.07 -0.44
CA PHE A 229 7.31 7.00 0.27
C PHE A 229 7.26 5.75 -0.62
N PHE A 230 7.43 4.58 -0.01
CA PHE A 230 7.31 3.29 -0.69
C PHE A 230 6.47 2.40 0.21
N GLN A 231 5.42 1.80 -0.36
CA GLN A 231 4.56 0.85 0.31
C GLN A 231 4.28 -0.27 -0.68
N GLU A 232 4.45 -1.49 -0.20
CA GLU A 232 4.09 -2.71 -0.91
C GLU A 232 3.15 -3.54 -0.03
N ASP A 233 2.34 -4.37 -0.66
CA ASP A 233 1.48 -5.36 -0.01
C ASP A 233 2.09 -6.77 -0.02
N LEU A 234 3.32 -6.91 -0.53
CA LEU A 234 4.10 -8.13 -0.46
C LEU A 234 4.54 -8.42 0.97
N CYS A 235 4.47 -9.69 1.36
CA CYS A 235 4.98 -10.16 2.65
C CYS A 235 6.50 -10.24 2.60
N TRP A 236 7.20 -9.45 3.41
CA TRP A 236 8.67 -9.43 3.46
C TRP A 236 9.31 -10.80 3.76
N TYR A 237 8.57 -11.70 4.40
CA TYR A 237 8.99 -13.07 4.74
C TYR A 237 8.54 -14.14 3.74
N ASP A 238 7.81 -13.75 2.69
CA ASP A 238 7.33 -14.66 1.66
C ASP A 238 8.50 -15.32 0.91
N GLU A 239 8.22 -16.45 0.26
CA GLU A 239 9.25 -17.15 -0.52
C GLU A 239 9.82 -16.27 -1.63
N TRP A 240 9.04 -15.34 -2.18
CA TRP A 240 9.45 -14.43 -3.24
C TRP A 240 10.08 -13.13 -2.73
N GLY A 241 10.12 -12.92 -1.41
CA GLY A 241 10.64 -11.71 -0.79
C GLY A 241 9.80 -10.47 -1.10
N SER A 242 10.45 -9.31 -1.08
CA SER A 242 9.83 -8.00 -1.33
C SER A 242 10.67 -7.21 -2.33
N VAL A 243 10.12 -6.11 -2.87
CA VAL A 243 10.87 -5.21 -3.75
C VAL A 243 12.12 -4.66 -3.06
N LEU A 244 12.06 -4.42 -1.75
CA LEU A 244 13.20 -3.94 -0.97
C LEU A 244 14.26 -5.02 -0.72
N THR A 245 13.93 -6.28 -0.97
CA THR A 245 14.87 -7.41 -0.92
C THR A 245 15.20 -7.95 -2.31
N ASP A 246 15.08 -7.13 -3.35
CA ASP A 246 15.32 -7.50 -4.75
C ASP A 246 14.46 -8.67 -5.27
N ILE A 247 13.32 -8.96 -4.64
CA ILE A 247 12.50 -10.15 -4.89
C ILE A 247 13.38 -11.41 -4.86
N GLU A 248 14.34 -11.44 -3.93
CA GLU A 248 15.22 -12.59 -3.76
C GLU A 248 14.41 -13.76 -3.19
N LYS A 249 14.43 -14.89 -3.90
CA LYS A 249 13.79 -16.11 -3.42
C LYS A 249 14.47 -16.61 -2.14
N ARG A 250 13.71 -16.73 -1.06
CA ARG A 250 14.20 -17.15 0.28
C ARG A 250 13.28 -18.21 0.87
N ALA A 251 13.73 -18.94 1.88
CA ALA A 251 12.84 -19.84 2.61
C ALA A 251 11.73 -19.04 3.32
N VAL A 252 10.58 -19.62 3.62
CA VAL A 252 9.60 -18.97 4.51
C VAL A 252 9.96 -19.33 5.96
N PRO A 253 10.16 -18.36 6.88
CA PRO A 253 10.49 -18.68 8.26
C PRO A 253 9.31 -19.40 8.93
N GLN A 254 9.62 -20.42 9.72
CA GLN A 254 8.65 -21.26 10.42
C GLN A 254 8.61 -20.96 11.92
N LEU A 255 9.72 -20.51 12.50
CA LEU A 255 9.87 -20.24 13.93
C LEU A 255 10.05 -18.74 14.19
N SER A 256 9.56 -18.24 15.34
CA SER A 256 9.70 -16.82 15.71
C SER A 256 11.14 -16.33 15.75
N SER A 257 12.11 -17.18 16.10
CA SER A 257 13.54 -16.85 16.05
C SER A 257 14.02 -16.56 14.63
N GLU A 258 13.54 -17.31 13.64
CA GLU A 258 13.89 -17.12 12.22
C GLU A 258 13.29 -15.84 11.64
N PHE A 259 12.20 -15.33 12.21
CA PHE A 259 11.67 -14.01 11.84
C PHE A 259 12.55 -12.88 12.37
N ARG A 260 13.12 -13.02 13.57
CA ARG A 260 13.99 -12.00 14.20
C ARG A 260 15.38 -11.89 13.58
N GLU A 261 15.88 -12.99 13.01
CA GLU A 261 17.20 -13.03 12.36
C GLU A 261 17.20 -12.43 10.94
N ARG A 262 16.04 -12.01 10.43
CA ARG A 262 15.89 -11.39 9.11
C ARG A 262 15.83 -9.87 9.17
#